data_AF-A0A136KI44-F1
#
_entry.id   AF-A0A136KI44-F1
#
_cell.length_a   1.000
_cell.length_b   1.000
_cell.length_c   1.000
_cell.angle_alpha   90.00
_cell.angle_beta   90.00
_cell.angle_gamma   90.00
#
_symmetry.space_group_name_H-M   'P 1'
#
loop_
_entity.id
_entity.type
_entity.pdbx_description
1 polymer ?
#
loop_
_entity_poly.entity_id
_entity_poly.type
_entity_poly.pdbx_seq_one_letter_code
_entity_poly.pdbx_strand_id
1 'polypeptide(L)' 'MLLTDYIIKPIITEKSVSKKDTRVVAFEVALSSTKQHVSQALALLYKVKVGAVRVVVRKGKEKEKRTKRSACKAAR' A
#
# COMPACT_ATOMS: atom_id res chain seq x y z
N MET A 1 -12.30 5.25 12.23
CA MET A 1 -10.86 5.01 11.98
C MET A 1 -10.14 6.33 12.12
N LEU A 2 -9.00 6.35 12.80
CA LEU A 2 -8.15 7.52 12.91
C LEU A 2 -7.22 7.61 11.70
N LEU A 3 -6.71 8.81 11.41
CA LEU A 3 -5.79 9.04 10.29
C LEU A 3 -4.52 8.17 10.40
N THR A 4 -4.12 7.83 11.61
CA THR A 4 -2.96 6.98 11.90
C THR A 4 -3.11 5.55 11.39
N ASP A 5 -4.35 5.07 11.25
CA ASP A 5 -4.64 3.65 10.99
C ASP A 5 -4.52 3.29 9.49
N TYR A 6 -4.36 4.27 8.61
CA TYR A 6 -4.36 4.05 7.16
C TYR A 6 -3.03 3.52 6.61
N ILE A 7 -1.93 3.67 7.34
CA ILE A 7 -0.58 3.29 6.88
C ILE A 7 -0.16 2.02 7.61
N ILE A 8 0.10 0.95 6.85
CA ILE A 8 0.38 -0.38 7.41
C ILE A 8 1.88 -0.63 7.50
N LYS A 9 2.58 -0.56 6.35
CA LYS A 9 4.02 -0.83 6.27
C LYS A 9 4.69 -0.17 5.06
N PRO A 10 5.99 0.16 5.12
CA PRO A 10 6.73 0.59 3.94
C PRO A 10 7.01 -0.59 3.00
N ILE A 11 6.99 -0.34 1.69
CA ILE A 11 7.35 -1.33 0.68
C ILE A 11 8.81 -1.10 0.30
N ILE A 12 9.68 -2.03 0.72
CA ILE A 12 11.11 -1.98 0.43
C ILE A 12 11.41 -3.05 -0.62
N THR A 13 11.66 -2.60 -1.85
CA THR A 13 12.07 -3.42 -2.99
C THR A 13 13.08 -2.62 -3.80
N GLU A 14 13.88 -3.27 -4.65
CA GLU A 14 14.86 -2.61 -5.52
C GLU A 14 14.25 -1.42 -6.26
N LYS A 15 13.10 -1.63 -6.89
CA LYS A 15 12.35 -0.58 -7.59
C LYS A 15 11.89 0.56 -6.68
N SER A 16 11.56 0.28 -5.43
CA SER A 16 11.18 1.31 -4.45
C SER A 16 12.39 2.10 -3.98
N VAL A 17 13.56 1.45 -3.90
CA VAL A 17 14.83 2.11 -3.63
C VAL A 17 15.26 3.00 -4.80
N SER A 18 15.20 2.54 -6.05
CA SER A 18 15.52 3.35 -7.24
C SER A 18 14.62 4.57 -7.41
N LYS A 19 13.41 4.54 -6.85
CA LYS A 19 12.48 5.68 -6.88
C LYS A 19 12.82 6.76 -5.85
N LYS A 20 13.69 6.47 -4.87
CA LYS A 20 14.12 7.44 -3.87
C LYS A 20 14.85 8.63 -4.48
N ASP A 21 15.57 8.43 -5.59
CA ASP A 21 16.25 9.51 -6.32
C ASP A 21 15.23 10.58 -6.79
N THR A 22 14.04 10.13 -7.19
CA THR A 22 12.90 11.00 -7.53
C THR A 22 12.05 11.44 -6.32
N ARG A 23 12.50 11.16 -5.08
CA ARG A 23 11.79 11.43 -3.82
C ARG A 23 10.43 10.74 -3.70
N VAL A 24 10.27 9.59 -4.35
CA VAL A 24 9.03 8.80 -4.32
C VAL A 24 9.22 7.60 -3.39
N VAL A 25 8.34 7.49 -2.39
CA VAL A 25 8.32 6.39 -1.41
C VAL A 25 7.00 5.61 -1.54
N ALA A 26 7.07 4.29 -1.38
CA ALA A 26 5.92 3.40 -1.50
C ALA A 26 5.52 2.82 -0.15
N PHE A 27 4.21 2.79 0.12
CA PHE A 27 3.61 2.24 1.33
C PHE A 27 2.49 1.27 0.99
N GLU A 28 2.28 0.30 1.87
CA GLU A 28 1.07 -0.48 1.94
C GLU A 28 0.07 0.25 2.84
N VAL A 29 -1.15 0.40 2.34
CA VAL A 29 -2.21 1.18 2.96
C VAL A 29 -3.47 0.33 3.10
N ALA A 30 -4.34 0.70 4.05
CA ALA A 30 -5.62 0.05 4.23
C ALA A 30 -6.53 0.23 3.00
N LEU A 31 -7.30 -0.81 2.67
CA LEU A 31 -8.22 -0.82 1.51
C LEU A 31 -9.36 0.20 1.65
N SER A 32 -9.75 0.52 2.87
CA SER A 32 -10.76 1.53 3.18
C SER A 32 -10.25 2.98 3.04
N SER A 33 -8.97 3.18 2.72
CA SER A 33 -8.37 4.52 2.64
C SER A 33 -8.69 5.22 1.31
N THR A 34 -8.92 6.53 1.38
CA THR A 34 -8.95 7.41 0.21
C THR A 34 -7.66 8.22 0.12
N LYS A 35 -7.34 8.72 -1.09
CA LYS A 35 -6.11 9.49 -1.37
C LYS A 35 -5.89 10.67 -0.42
N GLN A 36 -6.97 11.36 -0.05
CA GLN A 36 -6.92 12.51 0.86
C GLN A 36 -6.48 12.10 2.26
N HIS A 37 -7.01 10.99 2.76
CA HIS A 37 -6.72 10.50 4.10
C HIS A 37 -5.26 10.05 4.22
N VAL A 38 -4.72 9.37 3.19
CA VAL A 38 -3.31 8.95 3.15
C VAL A 38 -2.37 10.16 3.15
N SER A 39 -2.71 11.21 2.39
CA SER A 39 -1.90 12.45 2.35
C SER A 39 -1.80 13.10 3.72
N GLN A 40 -2.94 13.24 4.41
CA GLN A 40 -3.00 13.84 5.74
C GLN A 40 -2.27 12.96 6.78
N ALA A 41 -2.44 11.64 6.73
CA ALA A 41 -1.78 10.71 7.64
C ALA A 41 -0.24 10.79 7.54
N LEU A 42 0.29 10.83 6.31
CA LEU A 42 1.73 10.96 6.08
C LEU A 42 2.27 12.32 6.55
N ALA A 43 1.52 13.39 6.31
CA ALA A 43 1.90 14.72 6.74
C ALA A 43 2.00 14.82 8.28
N LEU A 44 1.07 14.18 9.00
CA LEU A 44 1.08 14.16 10.47
C LEU A 44 2.19 13.27 11.04
N LEU A 45 2.35 12.04 10.54
CA LEU A 45 3.31 11.08 11.09
C LEU A 45 4.77 11.46 10.80
N TYR A 46 5.04 11.91 9.58
CA TYR A 46 6.41 12.16 9.14
C TYR A 46 6.77 13.65 9.09
N LYS A 47 5.82 14.56 9.36
CA LYS A 47 6.02 16.03 9.33
C LYS A 47 6.57 16.52 7.98
N VAL A 48 6.17 15.88 6.88
CA VAL A 48 6.62 16.19 5.51
C VAL A 48 5.46 16.74 4.67
N LYS A 49 5.76 17.64 3.72
CA LYS A 49 4.80 18.09 2.72
C LYS A 49 4.66 17.07 1.60
N VAL A 50 3.44 16.59 1.36
CA VAL A 50 3.14 15.61 0.31
C VAL A 50 2.74 16.34 -0.97
N GLY A 51 3.43 16.06 -2.08
CA GLY A 51 3.11 16.67 -3.38
C GLY A 51 1.93 16.00 -4.08
N ALA A 52 2.06 14.71 -4.40
CA ALA A 52 1.01 13.95 -5.05
C ALA A 52 1.00 12.49 -4.56
N VAL A 53 -0.19 11.91 -4.43
CA VAL A 53 -0.37 10.52 -3.99
C VAL A 53 -0.93 9.68 -5.14
N ARG A 54 -0.27 8.56 -5.42
CA ARG A 54 -0.71 7.55 -6.41
C ARG A 54 -0.98 6.24 -5.67
N VAL A 55 -2.14 5.64 -5.92
CA VAL A 55 -2.56 4.39 -5.27
C VAL A 55 -3.04 3.43 -6.36
N VAL A 56 -2.70 2.16 -6.18
CA VAL A 56 -3.15 1.06 -7.06
C VAL A 56 -3.50 -0.12 -6.16
N VAL A 57 -4.65 -0.74 -6.41
CA VAL A 57 -5.04 -1.97 -5.72
C VAL A 57 -4.36 -3.15 -6.40
N ARG A 58 -3.53 -3.89 -5.63
CA ARG A 58 -2.87 -5.10 -6.09
C ARG A 58 -3.75 -6.30 -5.71
N LYS A 59 -4.34 -6.96 -6.71
CA LYS A 59 -4.97 -8.27 -6.49
C LYS A 59 -3.89 -9.27 -6.07
N GLY A 60 -4.25 -10.18 -5.17
CA GLY A 60 -3.36 -11.27 -4.76
C GLY A 60 -3.04 -12.19 -5.94
N LYS A 61 -1.91 -12.90 -5.87
CA LYS A 61 -1.55 -13.89 -6.88
C LYS A 61 -2.51 -15.09 -6.78
N GLU A 62 -3.22 -15.38 -7.86
CA GLU A 62 -3.96 -16.64 -7.99
C GLU A 62 -2.97 -17.80 -7.94
N LYS A 63 -3.19 -18.70 -6.98
CA LYS A 63 -2.39 -19.91 -6.81
C LYS A 63 -3.29 -21.10 -7.04
N GLU A 64 -2.99 -21.86 -8.09
CA GLU A 64 -3.55 -23.18 -8.29
C GLU A 64 -2.92 -24.13 -7.26
N LYS A 65 -3.75 -24.87 -6.52
CA LYS A 65 -3.28 -25.81 -5.49
C LYS A 65 -3.70 -27.22 -5.86
N ARG A 66 -2.73 -28.14 -5.85
CA ARG A 66 -2.91 -29.56 -6.23
C ARG A 66 -3.82 -30.36 -5.31
N THR A 67 -4.13 -29.88 -4.10
CA THR A 67 -4.89 -30.63 -3.08
C THR A 67 -6.14 -29.88 -2.64
N LYS A 68 -7.29 -30.58 -2.63
CA LYS A 68 -8.64 -30.06 -2.32
C LYS A 68 -8.81 -29.37 -0.95
N ARG A 69 -7.88 -29.54 -0.01
CA ARG A 69 -8.00 -29.04 1.38
C ARG A 69 -7.66 -27.57 1.59
N SER A 70 -7.18 -26.87 0.58
CA SER A 70 -6.61 -25.53 0.78
C SER A 70 -7.19 -24.49 -0.16
N ALA A 71 -8.52 -24.39 -0.21
CA ALA A 71 -9.26 -23.43 -1.01
C ALA A 71 -8.65 -22.01 -0.89
N CYS A 72 -7.86 -21.61 -1.88
CA CYS A 72 -7.59 -20.20 -2.10
C CYS A 72 -8.81 -19.71 -2.85
N LYS A 73 -9.64 -18.87 -2.22
CA LYS A 73 -10.78 -18.26 -2.90
C LYS A 73 -10.26 -17.54 -4.15
N ALA A 74 -10.53 -18.08 -5.33
CA ALA A 74 -10.49 -17.32 -6.56
C ALA A 74 -11.43 -16.13 -6.37
N ALA A 75 -10.93 -14.92 -6.58
CA ALA A 75 -11.71 -13.72 -6.36
C ALA A 75 -12.84 -13.63 -7.40
N ARG A 76 -14.09 -13.66 -6.92
CA ARG A 76 -15.17 -12.87 -7.53
C ARG A 76 -14.79 -11.39 -7.52
#